data_AF-A0A0C2XHH5-F1
#
_entry.id   AF-A0A0C2XHH5-F1
#
_cell.length_a   1.000
_cell.length_b   1.000
_cell.length_c   1.000
_cell.angle_alpha   90.00
_cell.angle_beta   90.00
_cell.angle_gamma   90.00
#
_symmetry.space_group_name_H-M   'P 1'
#
loop_
_entity.id
_entity.type
_entity.pdbx_description
1 polymer ?
#
loop_
_entity_poly.entity_id
_entity_poly.type
_entity_poly.pdbx_seq_one_letter_code
_entity_poly.pdbx_strand_id
1 'polypeptide(L)'
;MKEKEKLKNRLEAFLKDPHSKTERPNGFEMMIGEPNDDDSVVMAYVVLPEVPSRMPVEEAHLYLSPAHAIGVGNHSFVYDAEFEVPRSFLVKEELCMDCVQADIEELLEERRQDLENARPGKLITTTTVVPPYLMTCGPGDDKTQYLLEEGSETTTIRYEGPYDVVVQTRVKYQNLERAPYCEHLKARETSIHPLTTKVSVAAKLSLEHDEHLRFEANNYQRFPKHFFEHWSGYNIIRPFHQPVPLGAIVPQFYGYYKVDEESREDDDEYMSPILLIEKCGTPITFDELSIDDKQECASLLYRLHEAAWTHGSVYERNILRQPGPITASQAERTLNQTKRGGYGKDWSYRLIDFGRAEYVGDKGSQRQVEDAVRLDAWKMDKWANGFQDHFG
;
A
#
# COMPACT_ATOMS: atom_id res chain seq x y z
N MET A 1 8.72 13.35 18.14
CA MET A 1 9.13 13.57 19.55
C MET A 1 8.15 12.94 20.54
N LYS A 2 6.85 13.29 20.49
CA LYS A 2 5.82 12.72 21.38
C LYS A 2 5.69 11.20 21.36
N GLU A 3 5.89 10.56 20.20
CA GLU A 3 5.76 9.11 20.06
C GLU A 3 6.92 8.34 20.68
N LYS A 4 8.17 8.77 20.45
CA LYS A 4 9.37 8.22 21.10
C LYS A 4 9.29 8.33 22.62
N GLU A 5 8.79 9.46 23.13
CA GLU A 5 8.61 9.66 24.56
C GLU A 5 7.50 8.76 25.14
N LYS A 6 6.41 8.56 24.39
CA LYS A 6 5.35 7.59 24.76
C LYS A 6 5.89 6.16 24.80
N LEU A 7 6.69 5.74 23.83
CA LEU A 7 7.32 4.42 23.80
C LEU A 7 8.32 4.22 24.93
N LYS A 8 9.16 5.22 25.20
CA LYS A 8 10.09 5.18 26.33
C LYS A 8 9.34 5.04 27.67
N ASN A 9 8.29 5.82 27.87
CA ASN A 9 7.46 5.74 29.08
C ASN A 9 6.76 4.37 29.20
N ARG A 10 6.35 3.77 28.06
CA ARG A 10 5.79 2.41 28.03
C ARG A 10 6.82 1.36 28.43
N LEU A 11 8.03 1.45 27.89
CA LEU A 11 9.12 0.55 28.24
C LEU A 11 9.47 0.67 29.72
N GLU A 12 9.63 1.89 30.24
CA GLU A 12 9.91 2.13 31.66
C GLU A 12 8.79 1.62 32.58
N ALA A 13 7.53 1.82 32.20
CA ALA A 13 6.39 1.29 32.94
C ALA A 13 6.37 -0.24 32.95
N PHE A 14 6.66 -0.87 31.80
CA PHE A 14 6.74 -2.33 31.67
C PHE A 14 7.92 -2.91 32.45
N LEU A 15 9.11 -2.29 32.40
CA LEU A 15 10.27 -2.74 33.17
C LEU A 15 10.05 -2.61 34.68
N LYS A 16 9.23 -1.65 35.13
CA LYS A 16 8.88 -1.46 36.53
C LYS A 16 7.83 -2.46 37.04
N ASP A 17 6.88 -2.84 36.18
CA ASP A 17 5.86 -3.85 36.48
C ASP A 17 5.51 -4.68 35.22
N PRO A 18 6.30 -5.73 34.94
CA PRO A 18 6.11 -6.59 33.76
C PRO A 18 4.78 -7.35 33.77
N HIS A 19 4.13 -7.42 34.94
CA HIS A 19 2.88 -8.15 35.17
C HIS A 19 1.64 -7.27 35.00
N SER A 20 1.84 -5.96 34.86
CA SER A 20 0.73 -5.03 34.67
C SER A 20 0.00 -5.31 33.35
N LYS A 21 -1.32 -5.07 33.33
CA LYS A 21 -2.14 -5.12 32.11
C LYS A 21 -1.82 -3.98 31.12
N THR A 22 -0.68 -3.32 31.28
CA THR A 22 -0.26 -2.25 30.38
C THR A 22 0.15 -2.83 29.03
N GLU A 23 0.15 -1.97 28.02
CA GLU A 23 0.46 -2.33 26.65
C GLU A 23 1.96 -2.70 26.53
N ARG A 24 2.25 -3.99 26.32
CA ARG A 24 3.61 -4.52 26.27
C ARG A 24 4.45 -3.86 25.16
N PRO A 25 5.77 -3.70 25.36
CA PRO A 25 6.68 -3.23 24.31
C PRO A 25 6.88 -4.30 23.23
N ASN A 26 7.41 -3.92 22.08
CA ASN A 26 7.72 -4.88 21.01
C ASN A 26 8.73 -5.92 21.52
N GLY A 27 8.42 -7.19 21.34
CA GLY A 27 9.13 -8.27 22.00
C GLY A 27 8.50 -9.63 21.73
N PHE A 28 9.07 -10.66 22.34
CA PHE A 28 8.52 -12.00 22.30
C PHE A 28 8.77 -12.74 23.61
N GLU A 29 7.94 -13.75 23.86
CA GLU A 29 8.07 -14.61 25.03
C GLU A 29 8.99 -15.78 24.69
N MET A 30 9.95 -16.06 25.57
CA MET A 30 10.89 -17.16 25.42
C MET A 30 10.80 -18.07 26.64
N MET A 31 10.63 -19.37 26.37
CA MET A 31 10.64 -20.40 27.40
C MET A 31 12.08 -20.67 27.84
N ILE A 32 12.30 -20.73 29.14
CA ILE A 32 13.60 -21.07 29.70
C ILE A 32 13.52 -22.45 30.33
N GLY A 33 14.22 -23.41 29.72
CA GLY A 33 14.18 -24.82 30.11
C GLY A 33 12.95 -25.55 29.57
N GLU A 34 12.78 -26.79 30.02
CA GLU A 34 11.60 -27.60 29.71
C GLU A 34 10.49 -27.37 30.75
N PRO A 35 9.20 -27.50 30.37
CA PRO A 35 8.11 -27.47 31.34
C PRO A 35 8.27 -28.60 32.37
N ASN A 36 7.97 -28.32 33.62
CA ASN A 36 7.86 -29.36 34.65
C ASN A 36 6.59 -30.21 34.42
N ASP A 37 6.49 -31.33 35.13
CA ASP A 37 5.35 -32.28 35.06
C ASP A 37 3.97 -31.65 35.32
N ASP A 38 3.91 -30.46 35.93
CA ASP A 38 2.68 -29.71 36.24
C ASP A 38 2.39 -28.56 35.24
N ASP A 39 3.07 -28.57 34.09
CA ASP A 39 3.10 -27.51 33.08
C ASP A 39 3.63 -26.17 33.62
N SER A 40 4.38 -26.20 34.73
CA SER A 40 5.02 -25.01 35.29
C SER A 40 6.32 -24.70 34.54
N VAL A 41 6.49 -23.44 34.17
CA VAL A 41 7.65 -23.00 33.37
C VAL A 41 8.05 -21.57 33.69
N VAL A 42 9.33 -21.27 33.55
CA VAL A 42 9.85 -19.92 33.64
C VAL A 42 9.86 -19.32 32.24
N MET A 43 9.14 -18.21 32.06
CA MET A 43 9.16 -17.44 30.82
C MET A 43 9.97 -16.16 31.01
N ALA A 44 10.87 -15.91 30.06
CA ALA A 44 11.46 -14.59 29.89
C ALA A 44 10.71 -13.79 28.82
N TYR A 45 10.58 -12.49 29.05
CA TYR A 45 10.14 -11.56 28.01
C TYR A 45 11.35 -10.90 27.39
N VAL A 46 11.56 -11.11 26.09
CA VAL A 46 12.62 -10.48 25.33
C VAL A 46 12.08 -9.19 24.72
N VAL A 47 12.61 -8.06 25.17
CA VAL A 47 12.32 -6.75 24.60
C VAL A 47 13.26 -6.50 23.42
N LEU A 48 12.66 -6.27 22.25
CA LEU A 48 13.40 -5.89 21.05
C LEU A 48 13.70 -4.39 21.05
N PRO A 49 14.80 -3.95 20.40
CA PRO A 49 15.06 -2.53 20.20
C PRO A 49 13.92 -1.87 19.39
N GLU A 50 13.84 -0.55 19.47
CA GLU A 50 12.96 0.22 18.58
C GLU A 50 13.44 0.13 17.13
N VAL A 51 12.51 0.00 16.19
CA VAL A 51 12.81 0.12 14.76
C VAL A 51 13.30 1.56 14.52
N PRO A 52 14.50 1.74 13.94
CA PRO A 52 15.02 3.07 13.66
C PRO A 52 14.05 3.89 12.81
N SER A 53 13.89 5.16 13.19
CA SER A 53 13.14 6.13 12.40
C SER A 53 13.84 6.32 11.06
N ARG A 54 13.12 6.08 9.98
CA ARG A 54 13.57 6.49 8.64
C ARG A 54 13.64 8.01 8.60
N MET A 55 14.81 8.55 8.26
CA MET A 55 14.95 9.98 8.04
C MET A 55 14.57 10.30 6.60
N PRO A 56 13.91 11.45 6.34
CA PRO A 56 13.74 11.94 4.98
C PRO A 56 15.13 12.18 4.37
N VAL A 57 15.26 11.89 3.08
CA VAL A 57 16.49 12.20 2.36
C VAL A 57 16.34 13.58 1.74
N GLU A 58 17.36 14.41 1.93
CA GLU A 58 17.37 15.81 1.50
C GLU A 58 17.44 15.93 -0.03
N GLU A 59 18.15 15.00 -0.68
CA GLU A 59 18.39 15.01 -2.12
C GLU A 59 17.88 13.73 -2.79
N ALA A 60 17.26 13.87 -3.95
CA ALA A 60 16.85 12.76 -4.79
C ALA A 60 17.17 13.05 -6.25
N HIS A 61 17.51 12.02 -7.01
CA HIS A 61 17.90 12.16 -8.41
C HIS A 61 16.80 11.64 -9.33
N LEU A 62 16.38 12.49 -10.27
CA LEU A 62 15.44 12.16 -11.33
C LEU A 62 16.17 12.21 -12.67
N TYR A 63 16.16 11.11 -13.40
CA TYR A 63 16.79 11.01 -14.71
C TYR A 63 15.73 11.09 -15.82
N LEU A 64 15.85 12.12 -16.66
CA LEU A 64 15.02 12.32 -17.85
C LEU A 64 15.84 12.05 -19.10
N SER A 65 15.28 11.29 -20.04
CA SER A 65 15.91 10.99 -21.32
C SER A 65 14.91 11.20 -22.45
N PRO A 66 15.28 11.91 -23.54
CA PRO A 66 14.44 12.03 -24.73
C PRO A 66 14.01 10.68 -25.31
N ALA A 67 14.83 9.63 -25.15
CA ALA A 67 14.52 8.28 -25.62
C ALA A 67 13.37 7.62 -24.83
N HIS A 68 13.04 8.14 -23.66
CA HIS A 68 11.99 7.62 -22.78
C HIS A 68 10.72 8.49 -22.82
N ALA A 69 10.51 9.26 -23.88
CA ALA A 69 9.25 9.96 -24.11
C ALA A 69 8.12 8.94 -24.32
N ILE A 70 7.09 8.97 -23.47
CA ILE A 70 5.94 8.06 -23.52
C ILE A 70 4.65 8.75 -23.96
N GLY A 71 4.63 10.07 -24.02
CA GLY A 71 3.48 10.83 -24.49
C GLY A 71 3.79 12.27 -24.83
N VAL A 72 3.07 12.80 -25.81
CA VAL A 72 3.08 14.23 -26.16
C VAL A 72 1.62 14.70 -26.12
N GLY A 73 1.32 15.54 -25.16
CA GLY A 73 0.04 16.25 -25.08
C GLY A 73 0.12 17.59 -25.79
N ASN A 74 -1.02 18.24 -25.96
CA ASN A 74 -1.09 19.58 -26.56
C ASN A 74 -0.35 20.65 -25.74
N HIS A 75 -0.16 20.39 -24.44
CA HIS A 75 0.31 21.35 -23.44
C HIS A 75 1.53 20.81 -22.65
N SER A 76 1.97 19.59 -22.95
CA SER A 76 2.96 18.90 -22.11
C SER A 76 3.67 17.75 -22.81
N PHE A 77 4.85 17.40 -22.31
CA PHE A 77 5.56 16.18 -22.64
C PHE A 77 5.52 15.24 -21.44
N VAL A 78 5.43 13.93 -21.68
CA VAL A 78 5.45 12.91 -20.64
C VAL A 78 6.60 11.97 -20.89
N TYR A 79 7.43 11.78 -19.86
CA TYR A 79 8.58 10.88 -19.87
C TYR A 79 8.39 9.77 -18.85
N ASP A 80 8.89 8.59 -19.21
CA ASP A 80 9.20 7.53 -18.25
C ASP A 80 10.54 7.86 -17.58
N ALA A 81 10.45 8.44 -16.39
CA ALA A 81 11.61 8.93 -15.65
C ALA A 81 12.10 7.89 -14.66
N GLU A 82 13.41 7.70 -14.60
CA GLU A 82 14.02 6.90 -13.53
C GLU A 82 14.20 7.79 -12.31
N PHE A 83 13.57 7.41 -11.20
CA PHE A 83 13.70 8.07 -9.93
C PHE A 83 14.55 7.20 -9.00
N GLU A 84 15.71 7.70 -8.62
CA GLU A 84 16.63 6.99 -7.74
C GLU A 84 16.25 7.27 -6.28
N VAL A 85 15.86 6.21 -5.58
CA VAL A 85 15.47 6.28 -4.17
C VAL A 85 16.40 5.42 -3.32
N PRO A 86 16.73 5.87 -2.09
CA PRO A 86 17.40 5.03 -1.11
C PRO A 86 16.61 3.75 -0.86
N ARG A 87 17.31 2.62 -0.86
CA ARG A 87 16.68 1.31 -0.68
C ARG A 87 16.07 1.15 0.72
N SER A 88 16.53 1.89 1.74
CA SER A 88 16.01 1.93 3.11
C SER A 88 14.57 2.44 3.20
N PHE A 89 14.08 3.17 2.18
CA PHE A 89 12.66 3.48 2.09
C PHE A 89 11.81 2.28 1.68
N LEU A 90 12.35 1.38 0.85
CA LEU A 90 11.62 0.24 0.31
C LEU A 90 11.79 -1.03 1.14
N VAL A 91 13.01 -1.26 1.64
CA VAL A 91 13.37 -2.44 2.41
C VAL A 91 13.35 -2.08 3.89
N LYS A 92 12.72 -2.94 4.70
CA LYS A 92 12.71 -2.76 6.17
C LYS A 92 14.07 -3.16 6.70
N GLU A 93 14.54 -2.43 7.71
CA GLU A 93 15.72 -2.86 8.44
C GLU A 93 15.40 -4.18 9.16
N GLU A 94 16.37 -5.08 9.19
CA GLU A 94 16.18 -6.42 9.74
C GLU A 94 16.94 -6.57 11.05
N LEU A 95 16.32 -7.30 11.98
CA LEU A 95 16.96 -7.73 13.21
C LEU A 95 17.36 -9.20 13.03
N CYS A 96 18.66 -9.47 13.15
CA CYS A 96 19.15 -10.84 13.02
C CYS A 96 18.74 -11.67 14.23
N MET A 97 17.76 -12.55 14.07
CA MET A 97 17.26 -13.39 15.16
C MET A 97 18.34 -14.32 15.73
N ASP A 98 19.29 -14.80 14.92
CA ASP A 98 20.40 -15.62 15.40
C ASP A 98 21.33 -14.83 16.33
N CYS A 99 21.59 -13.54 16.04
CA CYS A 99 22.33 -12.67 16.94
C CYS A 99 21.53 -12.36 18.20
N VAL A 100 20.21 -12.13 18.07
CA VAL A 100 19.33 -11.88 19.22
C VAL A 100 19.34 -13.09 20.14
N GLN A 101 19.26 -14.31 19.60
CA GLN A 101 19.31 -15.53 20.39
C GLN A 101 20.65 -15.68 21.12
N ALA A 102 21.78 -15.52 20.43
CA ALA A 102 23.10 -15.58 21.07
C ALA A 102 23.27 -14.52 22.17
N ASP A 103 22.75 -13.32 21.93
CA ASP A 103 22.76 -12.23 22.91
C ASP A 103 21.86 -12.51 24.11
N ILE A 104 20.69 -13.14 23.91
CA ILE A 104 19.82 -13.58 24.99
C ILE A 104 20.50 -14.66 25.83
N GLU A 105 21.13 -15.65 25.20
CA GLU A 105 21.84 -16.72 25.91
C GLU A 105 22.93 -16.16 26.83
N GLU A 106 23.70 -15.17 26.35
CA GLU A 106 24.69 -14.47 27.17
C GLU A 106 24.04 -13.67 28.31
N LEU A 107 22.98 -12.91 28.04
CA LEU A 107 22.28 -12.08 29.04
C LEU A 107 21.57 -12.93 30.11
N LEU A 108 21.06 -14.10 29.75
CA LEU A 108 20.48 -15.04 30.69
C LEU A 108 21.54 -15.66 31.60
N GLU A 109 22.73 -15.94 31.06
CA GLU A 109 23.87 -16.42 31.86
C GLU A 109 24.36 -15.35 32.85
N GLU A 110 24.47 -14.09 32.42
CA GLU A 110 24.78 -12.94 33.29
C GLU A 110 23.74 -12.78 34.42
N ARG A 111 22.48 -13.14 34.15
CA ARG A 111 21.34 -13.03 35.08
C ARG A 111 20.91 -14.38 35.65
N ARG A 112 21.81 -15.36 35.74
CA ARG A 112 21.53 -16.68 36.30
C ARG A 112 20.87 -16.62 37.68
N GLN A 113 21.29 -15.69 38.53
CA GLN A 113 20.71 -15.52 39.86
C GLN A 113 19.25 -15.07 39.83
N ASP A 114 18.86 -14.24 38.85
CA ASP A 114 17.47 -13.80 38.68
C ASP A 114 16.60 -14.97 38.19
N LEU A 115 17.16 -15.83 37.34
CA LEU A 115 16.50 -17.05 36.86
C LEU A 115 16.21 -18.05 37.99
N GLU A 116 17.19 -18.28 38.87
CA GLU A 116 17.01 -19.16 40.03
C GLU A 116 15.93 -18.65 40.99
N ASN A 117 15.72 -17.33 41.05
CA ASN A 117 14.72 -16.70 41.89
C ASN A 117 13.38 -16.44 41.17
N ALA A 118 13.30 -16.73 39.87
CA ALA A 118 12.12 -16.46 39.06
C ALA A 118 10.98 -17.39 39.45
N ARG A 119 9.77 -16.84 39.57
CA ARG A 119 8.59 -17.64 39.90
C ARG A 119 8.08 -18.32 38.62
N PRO A 120 7.85 -19.64 38.63
CA PRO A 120 7.27 -20.30 37.48
C PRO A 120 5.80 -19.89 37.31
N GLY A 121 5.38 -19.71 36.06
CA GLY A 121 3.98 -19.61 35.68
C GLY A 121 3.47 -20.91 35.09
N LYS A 122 2.25 -20.90 34.56
CA LYS A 122 1.60 -22.09 33.99
C LYS A 122 1.27 -21.89 32.52
N LEU A 123 1.51 -22.93 31.71
CA LEU A 123 1.02 -22.97 30.34
C LEU A 123 -0.45 -23.42 30.32
N ILE A 124 -1.32 -22.62 29.71
CA ILE A 124 -2.73 -22.90 29.53
C ILE A 124 -2.98 -23.19 28.05
N THR A 125 -3.35 -24.42 27.78
CA THR A 125 -3.75 -24.87 26.45
C THR A 125 -5.25 -24.66 26.26
N THR A 126 -5.63 -23.78 25.34
CA THR A 126 -7.02 -23.52 24.96
C THR A 126 -7.26 -24.05 23.56
N THR A 127 -8.12 -25.06 23.43
CA THR A 127 -8.52 -25.61 22.14
C THR A 127 -9.84 -24.99 21.69
N THR A 128 -9.82 -24.26 20.57
CA THR A 128 -11.01 -23.71 19.94
C THR A 128 -11.41 -24.61 18.79
N VAL A 129 -12.59 -25.20 18.87
CA VAL A 129 -13.16 -26.02 17.79
C VAL A 129 -14.22 -25.19 17.07
N VAL A 130 -13.99 -24.90 15.80
CA VAL A 130 -14.97 -24.32 14.88
C VAL A 130 -15.63 -25.48 14.13
N PRO A 131 -16.94 -25.72 14.32
CA PRO A 131 -17.62 -26.79 13.62
C PRO A 131 -17.72 -26.48 12.12
N PRO A 132 -17.78 -27.50 11.25
CA PRO A 132 -17.96 -27.29 9.81
C PRO A 132 -19.26 -26.55 9.50
N TYR A 133 -19.22 -25.68 8.49
CA TYR A 133 -20.40 -24.99 8.01
C TYR A 133 -21.12 -25.83 6.94
N LEU A 134 -22.29 -26.35 7.29
CA LEU A 134 -23.12 -27.17 6.42
C LEU A 134 -24.30 -26.36 5.91
N MET A 135 -24.45 -26.24 4.59
CA MET A 135 -25.63 -25.68 3.96
C MET A 135 -26.54 -26.81 3.49
N THR A 136 -27.80 -26.77 3.88
CA THR A 136 -28.79 -27.77 3.46
C THR A 136 -29.66 -27.18 2.35
N CYS A 137 -29.71 -27.82 1.19
CA CYS A 137 -30.55 -27.41 0.06
C CYS A 137 -31.40 -28.58 -0.44
N GLY A 138 -32.68 -28.32 -0.70
CA GLY A 138 -33.64 -29.29 -1.24
C GLY A 138 -35.04 -29.15 -0.62
N PRO A 139 -36.12 -29.36 -1.39
CA PRO A 139 -37.49 -29.33 -0.86
C PRO A 139 -37.87 -30.67 -0.18
N GLY A 140 -38.58 -30.59 0.96
CA GLY A 140 -39.14 -31.77 1.63
C GLY A 140 -38.11 -32.60 2.42
N ASP A 141 -38.25 -33.93 2.36
CA ASP A 141 -37.39 -34.90 3.05
C ASP A 141 -36.10 -35.24 2.28
N ASP A 142 -35.99 -34.86 1.00
CA ASP A 142 -34.78 -35.02 0.16
C ASP A 142 -33.82 -33.82 0.31
N LYS A 143 -33.32 -33.64 1.54
CA LYS A 143 -32.36 -32.58 1.85
C LYS A 143 -30.93 -33.06 1.60
N THR A 144 -30.24 -32.42 0.66
CA THR A 144 -28.81 -32.62 0.45
C THR A 144 -28.03 -31.61 1.28
N GLN A 145 -27.06 -32.07 2.06
CA GLN A 145 -26.14 -31.21 2.80
C GLN A 145 -24.87 -31.00 2.01
N TYR A 146 -24.46 -29.75 1.88
CA TYR A 146 -23.21 -29.32 1.25
C TYR A 146 -22.29 -28.76 2.32
N LEU A 147 -21.08 -29.30 2.41
CA LEU A 147 -20.01 -28.75 3.23
C LEU A 147 -19.45 -27.52 2.52
N LEU A 148 -19.68 -26.34 3.10
CA LEU A 148 -19.18 -25.08 2.54
C LEU A 148 -17.79 -24.74 3.11
N GLU A 149 -17.58 -25.00 4.40
CA GLU A 149 -16.31 -24.79 5.08
C GLU A 149 -16.02 -25.97 6.01
N GLU A 150 -14.79 -26.48 5.96
CA GLU A 150 -14.32 -27.50 6.88
C GLU A 150 -14.27 -26.93 8.30
N GLY A 151 -14.60 -27.78 9.29
CA GLY A 151 -14.38 -27.42 10.67
C GLY A 151 -12.88 -27.31 10.94
N SER A 152 -12.49 -26.40 11.81
CA SER A 152 -11.08 -26.22 12.19
C SER A 152 -10.92 -26.34 13.69
N GLU A 153 -9.89 -27.05 14.13
CA GLU A 153 -9.47 -27.09 15.52
C GLU A 153 -8.17 -26.31 15.67
N THR A 154 -8.20 -25.25 16.47
CA THR A 154 -7.03 -24.41 16.74
C THR A 154 -6.70 -24.50 18.21
N THR A 155 -5.56 -25.12 18.52
CA THR A 155 -5.00 -25.14 19.87
C THR A 155 -4.07 -23.95 20.06
N THR A 156 -4.37 -23.10 21.05
CA THR A 156 -3.51 -21.99 21.45
C THR A 156 -2.94 -22.27 22.84
N ILE A 157 -1.62 -22.15 22.97
CA ILE A 157 -0.93 -22.25 24.26
C ILE A 157 -0.66 -20.82 24.74
N ARG A 158 -1.08 -20.50 25.96
CA ARG A 158 -0.91 -19.18 26.57
C ARG A 158 -0.21 -19.34 27.92
N TYR A 159 0.81 -18.55 28.16
CA TYR A 159 1.43 -18.46 29.49
C TYR A 159 0.59 -17.58 30.42
N GLU A 160 0.27 -18.11 31.61
CA GLU A 160 -0.26 -17.34 32.74
C GLU A 160 0.71 -17.42 33.90
N GLY A 161 1.40 -16.30 34.14
CA GLY A 161 2.33 -16.18 35.24
C GLY A 161 3.18 -14.93 35.11
N PRO A 162 4.13 -14.77 36.05
CA PRO A 162 4.99 -13.61 36.04
C PRO A 162 6.10 -13.72 34.97
N TYR A 163 6.41 -12.60 34.30
CA TYR A 163 7.69 -12.40 33.58
C TYR A 163 8.72 -11.80 34.53
N ASP A 164 9.21 -12.59 35.49
CA ASP A 164 10.22 -12.12 36.45
C ASP A 164 11.58 -11.86 35.77
N VAL A 165 11.79 -12.42 34.58
CA VAL A 165 12.99 -12.19 33.76
C VAL A 165 12.61 -11.41 32.51
N VAL A 166 13.02 -10.13 32.47
CA VAL A 166 12.90 -9.28 31.28
C VAL A 166 14.28 -9.00 30.73
N VAL A 167 14.54 -9.46 29.50
CA VAL A 167 15.82 -9.30 28.82
C VAL A 167 15.65 -8.26 27.73
N GLN A 168 16.46 -7.21 27.75
CA GLN A 168 16.54 -6.27 26.65
C GLN A 168 17.74 -6.63 25.80
N THR A 169 17.51 -7.05 24.55
CA THR A 169 18.63 -7.40 23.66
C THR A 169 19.48 -6.17 23.34
N ARG A 170 20.80 -6.37 23.28
CA ARG A 170 21.82 -5.39 22.89
C ARG A 170 21.97 -5.32 21.37
N VAL A 171 21.41 -6.28 20.63
CA VAL A 171 21.44 -6.34 19.17
C VAL A 171 20.61 -5.21 18.60
N LYS A 172 21.21 -4.45 17.68
CA LYS A 172 20.53 -3.35 16.97
C LYS A 172 20.03 -3.84 15.61
N TYR A 173 19.00 -3.16 15.09
CA TYR A 173 18.62 -3.30 13.69
C TYR A 173 19.82 -3.03 12.80
N GLN A 174 20.02 -3.91 11.83
CA GLN A 174 21.07 -3.76 10.86
C GLN A 174 20.48 -3.08 9.63
N ASN A 175 21.02 -1.91 9.33
CA ASN A 175 20.63 -1.18 8.15
C ASN A 175 21.28 -1.85 6.93
N LEU A 176 20.47 -2.42 6.04
CA LEU A 176 20.91 -3.11 4.83
C LEU A 176 21.63 -2.22 3.79
N GLU A 177 21.73 -0.93 4.04
CA GLU A 177 22.54 0.03 3.27
C GLU A 177 23.88 0.33 3.96
N ARG A 178 24.00 0.14 5.28
CA ARG A 178 25.17 0.57 6.05
C ARG A 178 25.79 -0.62 6.76
N ALA A 179 26.86 -1.13 6.17
CA ALA A 179 27.79 -2.04 6.83
C ALA A 179 28.26 -1.46 8.19
N PRO A 180 28.59 -2.31 9.18
CA PRO A 180 28.82 -3.75 9.07
C PRO A 180 27.58 -4.63 9.34
N TYR A 181 27.45 -5.70 8.54
CA TYR A 181 26.50 -6.79 8.79
C TYR A 181 27.11 -7.85 9.70
N CYS A 182 26.28 -8.54 10.48
CA CYS A 182 26.69 -9.76 11.16
C CYS A 182 26.92 -10.90 10.16
N GLU A 183 27.74 -11.88 10.54
CA GLU A 183 28.05 -13.04 9.70
C GLU A 183 26.81 -13.86 9.35
N HIS A 184 25.80 -13.92 10.23
CA HIS A 184 24.54 -14.62 9.97
C HIS A 184 23.76 -14.00 8.81
N LEU A 185 23.70 -12.66 8.72
CA LEU A 185 23.04 -11.97 7.60
C LEU A 185 23.87 -12.05 6.32
N LYS A 186 25.20 -12.02 6.41
CA LYS A 186 26.08 -12.25 5.25
C LYS A 186 25.90 -13.66 4.68
N ALA A 187 25.84 -14.67 5.54
CA ALA A 187 25.69 -16.07 5.15
C ALA A 187 24.34 -16.38 4.49
N ARG A 188 23.30 -15.57 4.75
CA ARG A 188 21.99 -15.71 4.10
C ARG A 188 22.01 -15.24 2.63
N GLU A 189 23.09 -14.59 2.15
CA GLU A 189 23.35 -14.08 0.78
C GLU A 189 22.26 -13.18 0.14
N THR A 190 21.05 -13.14 0.70
CA THR A 190 19.89 -12.43 0.19
C THR A 190 19.89 -10.94 0.49
N SER A 191 20.84 -10.44 1.29
CA SER A 191 20.72 -9.13 1.95
C SER A 191 21.75 -8.09 1.49
N ILE A 192 22.73 -8.46 0.65
CA ILE A 192 23.67 -7.48 0.08
C ILE A 192 23.05 -6.91 -1.20
N HIS A 193 22.63 -5.66 -1.09
CA HIS A 193 21.90 -4.97 -2.13
C HIS A 193 22.55 -3.62 -2.43
N PRO A 194 22.36 -3.06 -3.65
CA PRO A 194 22.78 -1.69 -3.92
C PRO A 194 22.08 -0.72 -2.96
N LEU A 195 22.80 0.33 -2.55
CA LEU A 195 22.34 1.35 -1.59
C LEU A 195 21.11 2.10 -2.10
N THR A 196 21.04 2.29 -3.41
CA THR A 196 19.93 2.93 -4.07
C THR A 196 19.21 1.93 -4.96
N THR A 197 17.97 2.24 -5.28
CA THR A 197 17.18 1.51 -6.24
C THR A 197 16.47 2.51 -7.14
N LYS A 198 16.44 2.21 -8.43
CA LYS A 198 15.72 3.02 -9.40
C LYS A 198 14.29 2.51 -9.48
N VAL A 199 13.35 3.43 -9.36
CA VAL A 199 11.92 3.20 -9.62
C VAL A 199 11.51 4.04 -10.82
N SER A 200 10.45 3.64 -11.52
CA SER A 200 9.95 4.34 -12.70
C SER A 200 8.72 5.17 -12.30
N VAL A 201 8.73 6.45 -12.68
CA VAL A 201 7.62 7.40 -12.46
C VAL A 201 7.29 8.11 -13.76
N ALA A 202 6.05 8.55 -13.92
CA ALA A 202 5.70 9.40 -15.05
C ALA A 202 6.01 10.86 -14.69
N ALA A 203 6.91 11.47 -15.46
CA ALA A 203 7.26 12.88 -15.34
C ALA A 203 6.60 13.67 -16.46
N LYS A 204 5.67 14.55 -16.11
CA LYS A 204 4.99 15.45 -17.05
C LYS A 204 5.61 16.84 -16.94
N LEU A 205 6.05 17.37 -18.08
CA LEU A 205 6.67 18.68 -18.24
C LEU A 205 5.75 19.57 -19.07
N SER A 206 5.66 20.86 -18.75
CA SER A 206 4.83 21.82 -19.47
C SER A 206 5.57 22.46 -20.63
N LEU A 207 4.80 22.99 -21.58
CA LEU A 207 5.31 23.93 -22.58
C LEU A 207 5.48 25.32 -21.96
N GLU A 208 6.37 26.11 -22.55
CA GLU A 208 6.58 27.50 -22.15
C GLU A 208 5.28 28.30 -22.21
N HIS A 209 5.05 29.11 -21.16
CA HIS A 209 3.83 29.90 -20.95
C HIS A 209 2.51 29.10 -20.84
N ASP A 210 2.58 27.79 -20.60
CA ASP A 210 1.41 26.94 -20.42
C ASP A 210 1.07 26.70 -18.93
N GLU A 211 -0.15 27.08 -18.55
CA GLU A 211 -0.64 26.97 -17.17
C GLU A 211 -1.33 25.64 -16.87
N HIS A 212 -1.53 24.78 -17.87
CA HIS A 212 -2.33 23.56 -17.76
C HIS A 212 -1.78 22.60 -16.72
N LEU A 213 -0.45 22.43 -16.70
CA LEU A 213 0.22 21.54 -15.75
C LEU A 213 0.09 22.03 -14.31
N ARG A 214 0.09 23.35 -14.10
CA ARG A 214 -0.12 23.95 -12.77
C ARG A 214 -1.55 23.68 -12.29
N PHE A 215 -2.55 23.83 -13.16
CA PHE A 215 -3.93 23.52 -12.81
C PHE A 215 -4.13 22.05 -12.48
N GLU A 216 -3.53 21.15 -13.28
CA GLU A 216 -3.57 19.72 -13.02
C GLU A 216 -2.94 19.36 -11.66
N ALA A 217 -1.76 19.90 -11.36
CA ALA A 217 -1.09 19.72 -10.07
C ALA A 217 -1.96 20.22 -8.89
N ASN A 218 -2.60 21.38 -9.05
CA ASN A 218 -3.51 21.93 -8.04
C ASN A 218 -4.73 21.03 -7.82
N ASN A 219 -5.27 20.41 -8.88
CA ASN A 219 -6.36 19.45 -8.77
C ASN A 219 -5.93 18.19 -8.00
N TYR A 220 -4.76 17.62 -8.32
CA TYR A 220 -4.21 16.50 -7.56
C TYR A 220 -4.06 16.80 -6.06
N GLN A 221 -3.59 17.99 -5.68
CA GLN A 221 -3.46 18.38 -4.27
C GLN A 221 -4.82 18.53 -3.57
N ARG A 222 -5.88 18.86 -4.31
CA ARG A 222 -7.23 19.07 -3.78
C ARG A 222 -8.08 17.81 -3.78
N PHE A 223 -7.69 16.77 -4.50
CA PHE A 223 -8.46 15.54 -4.55
C PHE A 223 -8.57 14.89 -3.16
N PRO A 224 -9.73 14.29 -2.84
CA PRO A 224 -9.88 13.50 -1.63
C PRO A 224 -8.88 12.33 -1.59
N LYS A 225 -8.38 11.99 -0.40
CA LYS A 225 -7.41 10.88 -0.21
C LYS A 225 -7.89 9.56 -0.84
N HIS A 226 -9.18 9.27 -0.73
CA HIS A 226 -9.76 8.03 -1.27
C HIS A 226 -9.71 7.91 -2.80
N PHE A 227 -9.40 8.99 -3.54
CA PHE A 227 -9.13 8.89 -4.98
C PHE A 227 -7.84 8.15 -5.29
N PHE A 228 -6.86 8.22 -4.39
CA PHE A 228 -5.54 7.62 -4.52
C PHE A 228 -5.46 6.22 -3.90
N GLU A 229 -6.40 5.86 -3.04
CA GLU A 229 -6.28 4.64 -2.24
C GLU A 229 -6.72 3.38 -3.02
N HIS A 230 -5.95 2.30 -2.86
CA HIS A 230 -6.33 0.97 -3.33
C HIS A 230 -7.09 0.25 -2.23
N TRP A 231 -8.40 0.08 -2.43
CA TRP A 231 -9.23 -0.69 -1.52
C TRP A 231 -9.40 -2.12 -2.04
N SER A 232 -9.49 -3.07 -1.13
CA SER A 232 -9.94 -4.42 -1.46
C SER A 232 -11.47 -4.46 -1.41
N GLY A 233 -12.10 -5.04 -2.43
CA GLY A 233 -13.55 -5.28 -2.45
C GLY A 233 -14.23 -4.68 -3.68
N TYR A 234 -15.55 -4.59 -3.59
CA TYR A 234 -16.41 -4.12 -4.68
C TYR A 234 -17.30 -2.98 -4.20
N ASN A 235 -17.69 -2.12 -5.13
CA ASN A 235 -18.69 -1.08 -4.95
C ASN A 235 -19.87 -1.32 -5.89
N ILE A 236 -21.06 -0.90 -5.47
CA ILE A 236 -22.25 -0.85 -6.31
C ILE A 236 -22.58 0.63 -6.50
N ILE A 237 -22.17 1.18 -7.64
CA ILE A 237 -22.38 2.58 -7.97
C ILE A 237 -23.44 2.71 -9.05
N ARG A 238 -24.46 3.55 -8.82
CA ARG A 238 -25.48 3.83 -9.84
C ARG A 238 -24.83 4.52 -11.04
N PRO A 239 -25.25 4.20 -12.28
CA PRO A 239 -26.42 3.39 -12.65
C PRO A 239 -26.17 1.88 -12.68
N PHE A 240 -24.96 1.41 -12.35
CA PHE A 240 -24.66 -0.02 -12.32
C PHE A 240 -25.33 -0.70 -11.14
N HIS A 241 -25.87 -1.89 -11.41
CA HIS A 241 -26.46 -2.78 -10.40
C HIS A 241 -25.52 -3.95 -10.08
N GLN A 242 -24.45 -4.11 -10.86
CA GLN A 242 -23.42 -5.13 -10.69
C GLN A 242 -22.25 -4.57 -9.88
N PRO A 243 -21.60 -5.40 -9.05
CA PRO A 243 -20.45 -4.98 -8.28
C PRO A 243 -19.24 -4.72 -9.19
N VAL A 244 -18.60 -3.57 -9.02
CA VAL A 244 -17.34 -3.20 -9.71
C VAL A 244 -16.19 -3.11 -8.71
N PRO A 245 -14.95 -3.47 -9.07
CA PRO A 245 -13.80 -3.40 -8.17
C PRO A 245 -13.57 -1.99 -7.61
N LEU A 246 -13.28 -1.88 -6.32
CA LEU A 246 -13.02 -0.61 -5.66
C LEU A 246 -11.53 -0.23 -5.73
N GLY A 247 -11.04 0.12 -6.92
CA GLY A 247 -9.66 0.59 -7.15
C GLY A 247 -9.49 2.11 -7.00
N ALA A 248 -8.23 2.58 -6.99
CA ALA A 248 -7.95 4.02 -7.03
C ALA A 248 -8.46 4.64 -8.34
N ILE A 249 -8.97 5.86 -8.26
CA ILE A 249 -9.55 6.60 -9.40
C ILE A 249 -8.44 7.29 -10.19
N VAL A 250 -7.49 7.89 -9.47
CA VAL A 250 -6.43 8.73 -10.04
C VAL A 250 -5.04 8.16 -9.71
N PRO A 251 -4.00 8.48 -10.51
CA PRO A 251 -2.60 8.13 -10.22
C PRO A 251 -2.16 8.61 -8.84
N GLN A 252 -1.23 7.90 -8.18
CA GLN A 252 -0.50 8.48 -7.05
C GLN A 252 0.16 9.81 -7.46
N PHE A 253 0.04 10.82 -6.60
CA PHE A 253 0.66 12.14 -6.80
C PHE A 253 1.90 12.24 -5.91
N TYR A 254 3.08 12.35 -6.52
CA TYR A 254 4.36 12.44 -5.81
C TYR A 254 4.79 13.89 -5.57
N GLY A 255 4.40 14.80 -6.46
CA GLY A 255 4.64 16.23 -6.26
C GLY A 255 4.62 17.04 -7.54
N TYR A 256 4.65 18.35 -7.36
CA TYR A 256 4.81 19.34 -8.41
C TYR A 256 5.98 20.24 -8.06
N TYR A 257 7.00 20.21 -8.91
CA TYR A 257 8.31 20.79 -8.65
C TYR A 257 8.56 21.94 -9.63
N LYS A 258 9.10 23.03 -9.09
CA LYS A 258 9.54 24.20 -9.85
C LYS A 258 11.00 24.44 -9.52
N VAL A 259 11.75 24.91 -10.52
CA VAL A 259 13.13 25.35 -10.31
C VAL A 259 13.10 26.60 -9.42
N ASP A 260 13.94 26.58 -8.39
CA ASP A 260 14.13 27.71 -7.50
C ASP A 260 14.73 28.89 -8.27
N GLU A 261 14.13 30.07 -8.16
CA GLU A 261 14.54 31.26 -8.92
C GLU A 261 15.97 31.68 -8.55
N GLU A 262 16.38 31.49 -7.28
CA GLU A 262 17.73 31.81 -6.81
C GLU A 262 18.81 30.88 -7.40
N SER A 263 18.41 29.71 -7.92
CA SER A 263 19.33 28.71 -8.48
C SER A 263 19.54 28.83 -9.99
N ARG A 264 18.93 29.82 -10.65
CA ARG A 264 19.04 30.01 -12.10
C ARG A 264 20.33 30.74 -12.46
N GLU A 265 21.11 30.14 -13.36
CA GLU A 265 22.31 30.77 -13.91
C GLU A 265 21.98 31.80 -14.99
N ASP A 266 20.85 31.62 -15.70
CA ASP A 266 20.36 32.49 -16.75
C ASP A 266 18.84 32.71 -16.57
N ASP A 267 18.43 33.96 -16.40
CA ASP A 267 17.01 34.32 -16.21
C ASP A 267 16.19 34.15 -17.51
N ASP A 268 16.86 34.03 -18.66
CA ASP A 268 16.21 33.98 -19.98
C ASP A 268 15.89 32.54 -20.45
N GLU A 269 16.42 31.49 -19.82
CA GLU A 269 16.14 30.09 -20.22
C GLU A 269 14.89 29.51 -19.53
N TYR A 270 13.92 29.06 -20.32
CA TYR A 270 12.71 28.44 -19.79
C TYR A 270 12.99 27.09 -19.15
N MET A 271 12.76 27.02 -17.83
CA MET A 271 12.79 25.79 -17.06
C MET A 271 11.37 25.29 -16.77
N SER A 272 10.98 24.20 -17.43
CA SER A 272 9.66 23.60 -17.22
C SER A 272 9.50 23.10 -15.78
N PRO A 273 8.36 23.40 -15.11
CA PRO A 273 7.96 22.63 -13.93
C PRO A 273 7.78 21.15 -14.26
N ILE A 274 7.90 20.31 -13.23
CA ILE A 274 7.76 18.85 -13.34
C ILE A 274 6.62 18.40 -12.43
N LEU A 275 5.67 17.66 -13.00
CA LEU A 275 4.65 16.93 -12.26
C LEU A 275 5.04 15.45 -12.22
N LEU A 276 5.23 14.90 -11.02
CA LEU A 276 5.54 13.49 -10.81
C LEU A 276 4.31 12.72 -10.34
N ILE A 277 3.93 11.71 -11.12
CA ILE A 277 2.77 10.85 -10.84
C ILE A 277 3.07 9.37 -11.09
N GLU A 278 2.22 8.48 -10.58
CA GLU A 278 2.25 7.04 -10.85
C GLU A 278 2.27 6.77 -12.36
N LYS A 279 3.11 5.83 -12.79
CA LYS A 279 3.09 5.32 -14.16
C LYS A 279 1.98 4.29 -14.32
N CYS A 280 0.83 4.73 -14.84
CA CYS A 280 -0.40 3.92 -14.86
C CYS A 280 -0.59 3.04 -16.12
N GLY A 281 0.47 2.77 -16.88
CA GLY A 281 0.43 1.88 -18.04
C GLY A 281 0.08 2.58 -19.35
N THR A 282 -0.76 1.94 -20.17
CA THR A 282 -1.08 2.40 -21.54
C THR A 282 -2.54 2.84 -21.65
N PRO A 283 -2.87 3.76 -22.56
CA PRO A 283 -4.26 4.08 -22.88
C PRO A 283 -5.10 2.85 -23.21
N ILE A 284 -6.38 2.87 -22.83
CA ILE A 284 -7.34 1.85 -23.24
C ILE A 284 -7.72 2.00 -24.72
N THR A 285 -8.23 0.92 -25.29
CA THR A 285 -8.93 0.91 -26.57
C THR A 285 -10.27 0.21 -26.32
N PHE A 286 -11.38 0.94 -26.44
CA PHE A 286 -12.68 0.44 -25.97
C PHE A 286 -13.15 -0.82 -26.69
N ASP A 287 -12.77 -1.01 -27.95
CA ASP A 287 -13.13 -2.19 -28.74
C ASP A 287 -12.46 -3.48 -28.22
N GLU A 288 -11.37 -3.35 -27.46
CA GLU A 288 -10.65 -4.49 -26.88
C GLU A 288 -11.14 -4.85 -25.47
N LEU A 289 -11.95 -4.00 -24.85
CA LEU A 289 -12.38 -4.17 -23.45
C LEU A 289 -13.57 -5.13 -23.34
N SER A 290 -13.54 -5.97 -22.31
CA SER A 290 -14.72 -6.77 -21.92
C SER A 290 -15.83 -5.86 -21.36
N ILE A 291 -17.03 -6.41 -21.21
CA ILE A 291 -18.16 -5.66 -20.61
C ILE A 291 -17.80 -5.24 -19.17
N ASP A 292 -17.17 -6.13 -18.40
CA ASP A 292 -16.75 -5.84 -17.02
C ASP A 292 -15.69 -4.72 -16.98
N ASP A 293 -14.72 -4.74 -17.90
CA ASP A 293 -13.69 -3.69 -18.01
C ASP A 293 -14.29 -2.33 -18.36
N LYS A 294 -15.28 -2.30 -19.25
CA LYS A 294 -16.00 -1.07 -19.62
C LYS A 294 -16.77 -0.51 -18.43
N GLN A 295 -17.43 -1.37 -17.66
CA GLN A 295 -18.12 -0.96 -16.43
C GLN A 295 -17.13 -0.44 -15.38
N GLU A 296 -15.98 -1.09 -15.20
CA GLU A 296 -14.94 -0.63 -14.29
C GLU A 296 -14.41 0.76 -14.69
N CYS A 297 -14.10 0.97 -15.98
CA CYS A 297 -13.68 2.27 -16.51
C CYS A 297 -14.72 3.36 -16.27
N ALA A 298 -15.99 3.07 -16.57
CA ALA A 298 -17.08 4.01 -16.34
C ALA A 298 -17.29 4.30 -14.84
N SER A 299 -17.08 3.30 -13.98
CA SER A 299 -17.17 3.47 -12.52
C SER A 299 -16.18 4.49 -11.97
N LEU A 300 -15.01 4.66 -12.60
CA LEU A 300 -14.04 5.68 -12.18
C LEU A 300 -14.63 7.08 -12.27
N LEU A 301 -15.34 7.37 -13.38
CA LEU A 301 -15.98 8.66 -13.59
C LEU A 301 -17.19 8.87 -12.70
N TYR A 302 -18.04 7.85 -12.52
CA TYR A 302 -19.15 7.99 -11.58
C TYR A 302 -18.67 8.25 -10.16
N ARG A 303 -17.59 7.58 -9.72
CA ARG A 303 -17.01 7.85 -8.39
C ARG A 303 -16.36 9.24 -8.30
N LEU A 304 -15.78 9.73 -9.40
CA LEU A 304 -15.31 11.11 -9.50
C LEU A 304 -16.48 12.10 -9.32
N HIS A 305 -17.60 11.85 -9.99
CA HIS A 305 -18.81 12.68 -9.94
C HIS A 305 -19.50 12.65 -8.58
N GLU A 306 -19.59 11.49 -7.91
CA GLU A 306 -20.13 11.35 -6.54
C GLU A 306 -19.37 12.21 -5.53
N ALA A 307 -18.07 12.45 -5.77
CA ALA A 307 -17.24 13.35 -4.97
C ALA A 307 -17.30 14.82 -5.45
N ALA A 308 -18.28 15.16 -6.31
CA ALA A 308 -18.49 16.49 -6.87
C ALA A 308 -17.30 17.05 -7.68
N TRP A 309 -16.62 16.17 -8.42
CA TRP A 309 -15.57 16.55 -9.38
C TRP A 309 -16.00 16.19 -10.80
N THR A 310 -15.70 17.04 -11.76
CA THR A 310 -15.83 16.75 -13.19
C THR A 310 -14.44 16.66 -13.82
N HIS A 311 -14.29 15.84 -14.87
CA HIS A 311 -12.99 15.66 -15.51
C HIS A 311 -12.71 16.73 -16.57
N GLY A 312 -13.74 17.16 -17.32
CA GLY A 312 -13.64 18.22 -18.34
C GLY A 312 -12.93 17.81 -19.66
N SER A 313 -12.37 16.61 -19.75
CA SER A 313 -11.61 16.12 -20.91
C SER A 313 -11.72 14.60 -21.11
N VAL A 314 -12.90 14.03 -20.84
CA VAL A 314 -13.15 12.59 -20.94
C VAL A 314 -12.94 12.06 -22.38
N TYR A 315 -11.91 11.22 -22.56
CA TYR A 315 -11.51 10.54 -23.80
C TYR A 315 -10.80 9.21 -23.48
N GLU A 316 -10.80 8.25 -24.41
CA GLU A 316 -10.15 6.93 -24.23
C GLU A 316 -8.68 7.05 -23.83
N ARG A 317 -7.96 8.01 -24.45
CA ARG A 317 -6.55 8.29 -24.14
C ARG A 317 -6.29 8.72 -22.69
N ASN A 318 -7.31 9.22 -22.00
CA ASN A 318 -7.24 9.71 -20.63
C ASN A 318 -7.67 8.66 -19.60
N ILE A 319 -7.91 7.41 -20.05
CA ILE A 319 -8.10 6.26 -19.18
C ILE A 319 -6.94 5.30 -19.46
N LEU A 320 -6.06 5.13 -18.47
CA LEU A 320 -4.92 4.21 -18.57
C LEU A 320 -5.27 2.87 -17.93
N ARG A 321 -4.78 1.79 -18.53
CA ARG A 321 -4.79 0.44 -17.97
C ARG A 321 -3.38 -0.04 -17.68
N GLN A 322 -3.20 -0.71 -16.55
CA GLN A 322 -2.00 -1.45 -16.20
C GLN A 322 -2.37 -2.83 -15.66
N PRO A 323 -1.45 -3.80 -15.68
CA PRO A 323 -1.73 -5.14 -15.20
C PRO A 323 -1.93 -5.10 -13.67
N GLY A 324 -3.01 -5.73 -13.22
CA GLY A 324 -3.43 -5.82 -11.84
C GLY A 324 -3.25 -7.23 -11.23
N PRO A 325 -3.61 -7.39 -9.94
CA PRO A 325 -3.88 -6.28 -9.01
C PRO A 325 -2.56 -5.61 -8.61
N ILE A 326 -2.60 -4.34 -8.21
CA ILE A 326 -1.38 -3.58 -7.84
C ILE A 326 -0.72 -4.12 -6.56
N THR A 327 -1.50 -4.81 -5.73
CA THR A 327 -1.00 -5.54 -4.57
C THR A 327 -0.21 -6.78 -4.92
N ALA A 328 -0.34 -7.31 -6.14
CA ALA A 328 0.45 -8.43 -6.61
C ALA A 328 1.86 -8.00 -7.03
N SER A 329 2.80 -8.94 -6.95
CA SER A 329 4.17 -8.73 -7.37
C SER A 329 4.27 -8.39 -8.87
N GLN A 330 5.37 -7.75 -9.28
CA GLN A 330 5.60 -7.42 -10.69
C GLN A 330 5.59 -8.68 -11.59
N ALA A 331 6.09 -9.81 -11.09
CA ALA A 331 6.08 -11.08 -11.81
C ALA A 331 4.65 -11.58 -12.03
N GLU A 332 3.82 -11.58 -10.99
CA GLU A 332 2.41 -11.97 -11.08
C GLU A 332 1.62 -11.05 -12.01
N ARG A 333 1.83 -9.73 -11.89
CA ARG A 333 1.23 -8.73 -12.78
C ARG A 333 1.62 -8.95 -14.25
N THR A 334 2.87 -9.30 -14.50
CA THR A 334 3.35 -9.60 -15.86
C THR A 334 2.65 -10.85 -16.42
N LEU A 335 2.43 -11.88 -15.60
CA LEU A 335 1.66 -13.06 -16.00
C LEU A 335 0.18 -12.72 -16.25
N ASN A 336 -0.40 -11.83 -15.44
CA ASN A 336 -1.79 -11.41 -15.57
C ASN A 336 -2.08 -10.60 -16.85
N GLN A 337 -1.07 -9.97 -17.45
CA GLN A 337 -1.22 -9.32 -18.78
C GLN A 337 -1.77 -10.27 -19.86
N THR A 338 -1.48 -11.56 -19.73
CA THR A 338 -1.88 -12.57 -20.71
C THR A 338 -3.27 -13.17 -20.43
N LYS A 339 -3.88 -12.83 -19.28
CA LYS A 339 -5.18 -13.35 -18.85
C LYS A 339 -6.31 -12.39 -19.22
N ARG A 340 -7.51 -12.96 -19.40
CA ARG A 340 -8.75 -12.23 -19.73
C ARG A 340 -9.87 -12.65 -18.77
N GLY A 341 -9.70 -12.33 -17.50
CA GLY A 341 -10.60 -12.70 -16.40
C GLY A 341 -11.46 -11.56 -15.85
N GLY A 342 -11.19 -10.29 -16.21
CA GLY A 342 -11.96 -9.13 -15.74
C GLY A 342 -11.87 -8.89 -14.21
N TYR A 343 -12.70 -7.98 -13.68
CA TYR A 343 -12.89 -7.72 -12.24
C TYR A 343 -11.64 -7.29 -11.45
N GLY A 344 -10.78 -6.42 -11.99
CA GLY A 344 -9.65 -5.88 -11.23
C GLY A 344 -8.53 -6.89 -10.89
N LYS A 345 -8.71 -8.17 -11.26
CA LYS A 345 -7.73 -9.25 -11.04
C LYS A 345 -6.59 -9.20 -12.04
N ASP A 346 -6.90 -8.84 -13.29
CA ASP A 346 -5.91 -8.84 -14.37
C ASP A 346 -5.49 -7.43 -14.77
N TRP A 347 -6.39 -6.46 -14.62
CA TRP A 347 -6.20 -5.07 -15.02
C TRP A 347 -6.56 -4.11 -13.89
N SER A 348 -5.96 -2.93 -13.92
CA SER A 348 -6.27 -1.82 -13.02
C SER A 348 -6.28 -0.54 -13.84
N TYR A 349 -7.32 0.26 -13.65
CA TYR A 349 -7.58 1.45 -14.47
C TYR A 349 -7.36 2.75 -13.69
N ARG A 350 -6.99 3.82 -14.39
CA ARG A 350 -6.79 5.17 -13.84
C ARG A 350 -7.28 6.24 -14.81
N LEU A 351 -7.90 7.27 -14.28
CA LEU A 351 -8.16 8.51 -14.99
C LEU A 351 -6.92 9.41 -14.91
N ILE A 352 -6.55 10.08 -16.00
CA ILE A 352 -5.41 11.01 -16.07
C ILE A 352 -5.81 12.31 -16.76
N ASP A 353 -4.91 13.30 -16.77
CA ASP A 353 -5.06 14.56 -17.50
C ASP A 353 -6.15 15.47 -16.92
N PHE A 354 -5.97 15.82 -15.65
CA PHE A 354 -6.92 16.63 -14.87
C PHE A 354 -6.71 18.14 -15.00
N GLY A 355 -6.01 18.62 -16.04
CA GLY A 355 -5.80 20.06 -16.24
C GLY A 355 -7.07 20.85 -16.58
N ARG A 356 -8.16 20.17 -16.95
CA ARG A 356 -9.52 20.74 -17.16
C ARG A 356 -10.53 20.31 -16.10
N ALA A 357 -10.08 19.61 -15.08
CA ALA A 357 -10.97 19.11 -14.05
C ALA A 357 -11.41 20.24 -13.13
N GLU A 358 -12.66 20.18 -12.68
CA GLU A 358 -13.25 21.20 -11.83
C GLU A 358 -13.93 20.55 -10.64
N TYR A 359 -13.67 21.10 -9.46
CA TYR A 359 -14.49 20.81 -8.29
C TYR A 359 -15.74 21.68 -8.36
N VAL A 360 -16.89 21.02 -8.42
CA VAL A 360 -18.17 21.69 -8.67
C VAL A 360 -19.02 21.86 -7.40
N GLY A 361 -18.49 21.48 -6.23
CA GLY A 361 -19.19 21.54 -4.94
C GLY A 361 -19.41 22.94 -4.33
N ASP A 362 -20.45 23.02 -3.49
CA ASP A 362 -21.04 24.13 -2.70
C ASP A 362 -21.41 25.46 -3.38
N LYS A 363 -20.87 25.82 -4.56
CA LYS A 363 -21.11 27.15 -5.16
C LYS A 363 -21.48 27.16 -6.65
N GLY A 364 -21.45 26.02 -7.33
CA GLY A 364 -21.96 25.90 -8.70
C GLY A 364 -23.49 25.89 -8.71
N SER A 365 -24.12 26.48 -9.72
CA SER A 365 -25.55 26.20 -9.93
C SER A 365 -25.66 24.68 -10.12
N GLN A 366 -26.43 24.01 -9.26
CA GLN A 366 -26.63 22.55 -9.28
C GLN A 366 -26.89 22.00 -10.70
N ARG A 367 -27.49 22.83 -11.56
CA ARG A 367 -27.72 22.60 -12.98
C ARG A 367 -26.45 22.46 -13.84
N GLN A 368 -25.42 23.29 -13.66
CA GLN A 368 -24.15 23.17 -14.40
C GLN A 368 -23.38 21.89 -14.02
N VAL A 369 -23.49 21.49 -12.75
CA VAL A 369 -22.93 20.23 -12.24
C VAL A 369 -23.64 19.05 -12.89
N GLU A 370 -24.98 19.05 -12.84
CA GLU A 370 -25.80 18.04 -13.48
C GLU A 370 -25.56 17.95 -14.99
N ASP A 371 -25.37 19.08 -15.68
CA ASP A 371 -25.14 19.10 -17.12
C ASP A 371 -23.74 18.57 -17.50
N ALA A 372 -22.70 18.92 -16.73
CA ALA A 372 -21.35 18.38 -16.94
C ALA A 372 -21.28 16.87 -16.63
N VAL A 373 -21.90 16.45 -15.51
CA VAL A 373 -22.05 15.04 -15.14
C VAL A 373 -22.85 14.29 -16.21
N ARG A 374 -23.95 14.86 -16.72
CA ARG A 374 -24.74 14.27 -17.81
C ARG A 374 -23.95 14.13 -19.11
N LEU A 375 -23.12 15.12 -19.46
CA LEU A 375 -22.31 15.05 -20.67
C LEU A 375 -21.25 13.95 -20.58
N ASP A 376 -20.55 13.88 -19.45
CA ASP A 376 -19.55 12.83 -19.20
C ASP A 376 -20.23 11.45 -19.11
N ALA A 377 -21.39 11.36 -18.45
CA ALA A 377 -22.19 10.14 -18.37
C ALA A 377 -22.75 9.73 -19.75
N TRP A 378 -23.13 10.66 -20.61
CA TRP A 378 -23.58 10.36 -21.97
C TRP A 378 -22.45 9.80 -22.84
N LYS A 379 -21.23 10.37 -22.73
CA LYS A 379 -20.04 9.80 -23.37
C LYS A 379 -19.78 8.38 -22.88
N MET A 380 -19.94 8.14 -21.57
CA MET A 380 -19.80 6.80 -20.99
C MET A 380 -20.86 5.84 -21.46
N ASP A 381 -22.12 6.24 -21.50
CA ASP A 381 -23.22 5.38 -21.93
C ASP A 381 -23.00 4.93 -23.37
N LYS A 382 -22.53 5.85 -24.23
CA LYS A 382 -22.12 5.54 -25.60
C LYS A 382 -20.98 4.50 -25.65
N TRP A 383 -20.03 4.55 -24.71
CA TRP A 383 -18.89 3.63 -24.66
C TRP A 383 -19.22 2.27 -24.01
N ALA A 384 -20.04 2.28 -22.95
CA ALA A 384 -20.43 1.10 -22.18
C ALA A 384 -21.47 0.26 -22.93
N ASN A 385 -22.43 0.91 -23.59
CA ASN A 385 -23.54 0.23 -24.28
C ASN A 385 -23.30 0.04 -25.77
N GLY A 386 -22.17 0.53 -26.31
CA GLY A 386 -21.74 0.36 -27.70
C GLY A 386 -22.91 0.32 -28.68
N PHE A 387 -23.46 1.49 -29.05
CA PHE A 387 -24.66 1.58 -29.88
C PHE A 387 -24.57 0.62 -31.09
N GLN A 388 -25.34 -0.47 -31.02
CA GLN A 388 -25.85 -1.15 -32.20
C GLN A 388 -26.77 -0.12 -32.88
N ASP A 389 -26.26 0.57 -33.91
CA ASP A 389 -27.10 1.25 -34.88
C ASP A 389 -27.91 0.19 -35.65
N HIS A 390 -29.03 -0.19 -35.07
CA HIS A 390 -30.11 -0.91 -35.73
C HIS A 390 -31.44 -0.22 -35.44
N PHE A 391 -31.59 1.03 -35.88
CA PHE A 391 -32.83 1.65 -36.38
C PHE A 391 -32.41 2.91 -37.15
N GLY A 392 -32.62 3.06 -38.46
CA GLY A 392 -33.76 2.59 -39.25
C GLY A 392 -34.83 3.67 -39.26
#